data_AF-A0A9E5LXI6-F1
#
_entry.id   AF-A0A9E5LXI6-F1
#
_cell.length_a   1.000
_cell.length_b   1.000
_cell.length_c   1.000
_cell.angle_alpha   90.00
_cell.angle_beta   90.00
_cell.angle_gamma   90.00
#
_symmetry.space_group_name_H-M   'P 1'
#
loop_
_entity.id
_entity.type
_entity.pdbx_description
1 polymer ?
#
loop_
_entity_poly.entity_id
_entity_poly.type
_entity_poly.pdbx_seq_one_letter_code
_entity_poly.pdbx_strand_id
1 'polypeptide(L)' 'SQEQGDGERMLQHIEQRARASGFKRLFVLTTTAAHWFIKRGFVQKSFDDLPKDRQSMYNWQRKSLVLIKNL' A
#
# COMPACT_ATOMS: atom_id res chain seq x y z
N SER A 1 3.27 -15.48 19.63
CA SER A 1 3.56 -15.55 18.18
C SER A 1 2.27 -15.42 17.39
N GLN A 2 1.65 -14.24 17.38
CA GLN A 2 0.26 -14.09 16.90
C GLN A 2 0.09 -12.93 15.90
N GLU A 3 1.03 -11.98 15.86
CA GLU A 3 0.88 -10.75 15.07
C GLU A 3 1.34 -10.86 13.59
N GLN A 4 2.00 -11.96 13.20
CA GLN A 4 2.56 -12.10 11.85
C GLN A 4 1.56 -12.66 10.81
N GLY A 5 0.52 -13.38 11.23
CA GLY A 5 -0.42 -14.06 10.33
C GLY A 5 -1.62 -13.21 9.89
N ASP A 6 -2.13 -12.36 10.78
CA ASP A 6 -3.35 -11.59 10.50
C ASP A 6 -3.14 -10.50 9.44
N GLY A 7 -2.00 -9.80 9.50
CA GLY A 7 -1.65 -8.79 8.50
C GLY A 7 -1.47 -9.39 7.09
N GLU A 8 -0.95 -10.61 7.00
CA GLU A 8 -0.78 -11.31 5.72
C GLU A 8 -2.13 -11.78 5.15
N ARG A 9 -2.98 -12.38 5.99
CA ARG A 9 -4.35 -12.77 5.59
C ARG A 9 -5.17 -11.56 5.14
N MET A 10 -5.08 -10.45 5.88
CA MET A 10 -5.77 -9.21 5.53
C MET A 10 -5.27 -8.66 4.19
N LEU A 11 -3.95 -8.62 3.97
CA LEU A 11 -3.38 -8.16 2.71
C LEU A 11 -3.87 -9.04 1.55
N GLN A 12 -3.77 -10.37 1.67
CA GLN A 12 -4.25 -11.29 0.64
C GLN A 12 -5.73 -11.09 0.32
N HIS A 13 -6.57 -10.90 1.33
CA HIS A 13 -8.00 -10.64 1.13
C HIS A 13 -8.25 -9.32 0.37
N ILE A 14 -7.51 -8.26 0.72
CA ILE A 14 -7.60 -6.97 0.01
C ILE A 14 -7.13 -7.12 -1.44
N GLU A 15 -6.03 -7.84 -1.68
CA GLU A 15 -5.52 -8.11 -3.03
C GLU A 15 -6.53 -8.87 -3.90
N GLN A 16 -7.14 -9.93 -3.35
CA GLN A 16 -8.16 -10.71 -4.05
C GLN A 16 -9.38 -9.86 -4.39
N ARG A 17 -9.90 -9.09 -3.43
CA ARG A 17 -11.03 -8.19 -3.65
C ARG A 17 -10.71 -7.13 -4.70
N ALA A 18 -9.49 -6.60 -4.66
CA ALA A 18 -9.07 -5.57 -5.59
C ALA A 18 -8.94 -6.11 -7.03
N ARG A 19 -8.37 -7.31 -7.19
CA ARG A 19 -8.35 -8.02 -8.49
C ARG A 19 -9.74 -8.30 -9.01
N ALA A 20 -10.64 -8.81 -8.15
CA ALA A 20 -12.02 -9.10 -8.51
C ALA A 20 -12.79 -7.84 -8.94
N SER A 21 -12.42 -6.68 -8.40
CA SER A 21 -13.00 -5.38 -8.77
C SER A 21 -12.31 -4.72 -9.97
N GLY A 22 -11.32 -5.38 -10.60
CA GLY A 22 -10.60 -4.87 -11.77
C GLY A 22 -9.53 -3.80 -11.46
N PHE A 23 -9.15 -3.63 -10.18
CA PHE A 23 -8.06 -2.73 -9.83
C PHE A 23 -6.71 -3.34 -10.25
N LYS A 24 -5.87 -2.50 -10.87
CA LYS A 24 -4.54 -2.91 -11.37
C LYS A 24 -3.42 -2.60 -10.39
N ARG A 25 -3.67 -1.76 -9.39
CA ARG A 25 -2.64 -1.25 -8.46
C ARG A 25 -3.21 -1.01 -7.07
N LEU A 26 -2.44 -1.36 -6.05
CA LEU A 26 -2.66 -1.00 -4.66
C LEU A 26 -1.66 0.07 -4.23
N PHE A 27 -2.12 0.92 -3.32
CA PHE A 27 -1.31 1.98 -2.72
C PHE A 27 -1.42 1.87 -1.20
N VAL A 28 -0.29 1.94 -0.53
CA VAL A 28 -0.18 1.90 0.94
C VAL A 28 0.59 3.14 1.39
N LEU A 29 0.07 3.79 2.43
CA LEU A 29 0.71 4.91 3.10
C LEU A 29 1.12 4.46 4.49
N THR A 30 2.41 4.31 4.75
CA THR A 30 2.90 3.86 6.06
C THR A 30 4.22 4.53 6.44
N THR A 31 4.43 4.78 7.72
CA THR A 31 5.66 5.37 8.28
C THR A 31 6.59 4.31 8.88
N THR A 32 6.03 3.24 9.45
CA THR A 32 6.81 2.26 10.24
C THR A 32 6.88 0.87 9.59
N ALA A 33 5.85 0.46 8.84
CA ALA A 33 5.74 -0.90 8.30
C ALA A 33 6.24 -1.05 6.85
N ALA A 34 6.93 -0.04 6.28
CA ALA A 34 7.31 -0.02 4.87
C ALA A 34 8.10 -1.27 4.44
N HIS A 35 9.06 -1.71 5.25
CA HIS A 35 9.89 -2.87 4.94
C HIS A 35 9.08 -4.18 4.83
N TRP A 36 8.02 -4.34 5.62
CA TRP A 36 7.13 -5.50 5.56
C TRP A 36 6.35 -5.57 4.23
N PHE A 37 5.94 -4.42 3.71
CA PHE A 37 5.28 -4.30 2.40
C PHE A 37 6.27 -4.50 1.25
N ILE A 38 7.49 -3.95 1.35
CA ILE A 38 8.52 -4.12 0.31
C ILE A 38 8.83 -5.60 0.08
N LYS A 39 8.98 -6.38 1.16
CA LYS A 39 9.14 -7.84 1.09
C LYS A 39 7.99 -8.58 0.39
N ARG A 40 6.81 -7.96 0.29
CA ARG A 40 5.60 -8.53 -0.32
C ARG A 40 5.32 -7.98 -1.72
N GLY A 41 6.32 -7.35 -2.35
CA GLY A 41 6.27 -6.86 -3.72
C GLY A 41 5.75 -5.44 -3.88
N PHE A 42 5.64 -4.68 -2.78
CA PHE A 42 5.43 -3.24 -2.89
C PHE A 42 6.74 -2.54 -3.24
N VAL A 43 6.65 -1.50 -4.05
CA VAL A 43 7.76 -0.64 -4.42
C VAL A 43 7.52 0.73 -3.80
N GLN A 44 8.53 1.24 -3.10
CA GLN A 44 8.49 2.61 -2.60
C GLN A 44 8.51 3.57 -3.79
N LYS A 45 7.57 4.50 -3.81
CA LYS A 45 7.42 5.51 -4.85
C LYS A 45 7.38 6.90 -4.22
N SER A 46 7.72 7.91 -5.01
CA SER A 46 7.55 9.29 -4.54
C SER A 46 6.07 9.62 -4.51
N PHE A 47 5.73 10.62 -3.70
CA PHE A 47 4.40 11.21 -3.72
C PHE A 47 3.99 11.66 -5.13
N ASP A 48 4.94 12.15 -5.93
CA ASP A 48 4.73 12.59 -7.31
C ASP A 48 4.21 11.49 -8.25
N ASP A 49 4.42 10.21 -7.93
CA ASP A 49 3.90 9.07 -8.71
C ASP A 49 2.38 8.82 -8.45
N LEU A 50 1.78 9.48 -7.45
CA LEU A 50 0.35 9.34 -7.18
C LEU A 50 -0.47 10.10 -8.24
N PRO A 51 -1.65 9.59 -8.64
CA PRO A 51 -2.58 10.37 -9.46
C PRO A 51 -2.97 11.67 -8.73
N LYS A 52 -3.12 12.77 -9.47
CA LYS A 52 -3.37 14.12 -8.93
C LYS A 52 -4.54 14.18 -7.92
N ASP A 53 -5.58 13.38 -8.14
CA ASP A 53 -6.70 13.21 -7.20
C ASP A 53 -6.26 12.76 -5.80
N ARG A 54 -5.33 11.79 -5.73
CA ARG A 54 -4.79 11.30 -4.45
C ARG A 54 -3.76 12.22 -3.86
N GLN A 55 -3.10 13.04 -4.68
CA GLN A 55 -2.17 14.05 -4.19
C GLN A 55 -2.90 15.10 -3.34
N SER A 56 -4.10 15.50 -3.74
CA SER A 56 -4.90 16.50 -3.01
C SER A 56 -5.39 16.00 -1.65
N MET A 57 -5.68 14.70 -1.52
CA MET A 57 -6.13 14.08 -0.26
C MET A 57 -4.99 13.73 0.71
N TYR A 58 -3.74 13.91 0.28
CA TYR A 58 -2.60 13.47 1.05
C TYR A 58 -2.22 14.48 2.13
N ASN A 59 -2.24 14.01 3.39
CA ASN A 59 -1.89 14.85 4.52
C ASN A 59 -0.36 14.83 4.76
N TRP A 60 0.33 15.79 4.16
CA TRP A 60 1.79 15.98 4.21
C TRP A 60 2.37 16.04 5.63
N GLN A 61 1.55 16.41 6.62
CA GLN A 61 1.94 16.47 8.04
C GLN A 61 2.43 15.13 8.60
N ARG A 62 2.03 14.00 8.01
CA ARG A 62 2.38 12.66 8.51
C ARG A 62 3.65 12.07 7.91
N LYS A 63 4.22 12.67 6.86
CA LYS A 63 5.42 12.16 6.14
C LYS A 63 5.36 10.65 5.85
N SER A 64 4.18 10.12 5.52
CA SER A 64 4.03 8.69 5.21
C SER A 64 4.82 8.33 3.94
N LEU A 65 5.39 7.12 3.91
CA LEU A 65 5.97 6.60 2.69
C LEU A 65 4.86 6.07 1.78
N VAL A 66 4.96 6.38 0.48
CA VAL A 66 4.05 5.86 -0.53
C VAL A 66 4.63 4.57 -1.07
N LEU A 67 3.89 3.48 -0.94
CA LEU A 67 4.24 2.17 -1.48
C LEU A 67 3.18 1.72 -2.47
N ILE A 68 3.61 1.23 -3.63
CA ILE A 68 2.73 0.80 -4.71
C ILE A 68 3.02 -0.66 -5.06
N LYS A 69 1.98 -1.48 -5.18
CA LYS A 69 2.08 -2.84 -5.72
C LYS A 69 1.16 -2.97 -6.93
N ASN A 70 1.68 -3.55 -8.00
CA ASN A 70 0.86 -3.93 -9.14
C ASN A 70 0.17 -5.26 -8.79
N LEU A 71 -1.15 -5.30 -8.98
CA LEU A 71 -1.95 -6.51 -8.86
C LEU A 71 -1.86 -7.26 -10.18
#